data_AF-A0A1G6RKS5-F1
#
_entry.id   AF-A0A1G6RKS5-F1
#
_cell.length_a   1.000
_cell.length_b   1.000
_cell.length_c   1.000
_cell.angle_alpha   90.00
_cell.angle_beta   90.00
_cell.angle_gamma   90.00
#
_symmetry.space_group_name_H-M   'P 1'
#
loop_
_entity.id
_entity.type
_entity.pdbx_description
1 polymer ?
#
loop_
_entity_poly.entity_id
_entity_poly.type
_entity_poly.pdbx_seq_one_letter_code
_entity_poly.pdbx_strand_id
1 'polypeptide(L)' 'MIRHYLTKYRDKKDGRRYAESWLQLDLFDHSFCFWKKRIEI' A
#
# COMPACT_ATOMS: atom_id res chain seq x y z
N MET A 1 9.44 -10.96 8.85
CA MET A 1 8.60 -11.58 7.78
C MET A 1 8.29 -10.51 6.75
N ILE A 2 8.48 -10.80 5.45
CA ILE A 2 8.16 -9.84 4.37
C ILE A 2 6.70 -10.02 3.99
N ARG A 3 5.94 -8.93 3.98
CA ARG A 3 4.54 -8.91 3.54
C ARG A 3 4.36 -7.87 2.45
N HIS A 4 3.75 -8.28 1.34
CA HIS A 4 3.37 -7.38 0.28
C HIS A 4 1.87 -7.11 0.39
N TYR A 5 1.51 -5.83 0.50
CA TYR A 5 0.13 -5.39 0.59
C TYR A 5 -0.25 -4.66 -0.70
N LEU A 6 -1.46 -4.95 -1.19
CA LEU A 6 -2.08 -4.27 -2.31
C LEU A 6 -3.53 -3.96 -1.93
N THR A 7 -3.87 -2.67 -1.92
CA THR A 7 -5.23 -2.20 -1.69
C THR A 7 -5.74 -1.48 -2.93
N LYS A 8 -6.99 -1.71 -3.29
CA LYS A 8 -7.68 -1.00 -4.36
C LYS A 8 -8.85 -0.26 -3.75
N TYR A 9 -8.94 1.04 -3.98
CA TYR A 9 -10.01 1.86 -3.46
C TYR A 9 -10.45 2.89 -4.49
N ARG A 10 -11.70 3.33 -4.36
CA ARG A 10 -12.24 4.43 -5.15
C ARG A 10 -12.17 5.69 -4.32
N ASP A 11 -11.50 6.71 -4.84
CA ASP A 11 -11.46 7.98 -4.15
C ASP A 11 -12.84 8.64 -4.23
N LYS A 12 -13.43 8.96 -3.07
CA LYS A 12 -14.77 9.55 -3.00
C LYS A 12 -14.79 10.99 -3.52
N LYS A 13 -13.65 11.70 -3.57
CA LYS A 13 -13.59 13.10 -4.01
C LYS A 13 -13.52 13.21 -5.53
N ASP A 14 -12.69 12.39 -6.17
CA ASP A 14 -12.48 12.44 -7.62
C ASP A 14 -13.21 11.35 -8.41
N GLY A 15 -13.76 10.34 -7.74
CA GLY A 15 -14.43 9.20 -8.38
C GLY A 15 -13.48 8.23 -9.11
N ARG A 16 -12.19 8.57 -9.22
CA ARG A 16 -11.09 7.79 -9.80
C ARG A 16 -10.74 6.59 -8.93
N ARG A 17 -10.32 5.48 -9.54
CA ARG A 17 -9.87 4.30 -8.77
C ARG A 17 -8.36 4.41 -8.59
N TYR A 18 -7.90 3.95 -7.44
CA TYR A 18 -6.50 3.91 -7.11
C TYR A 18 -6.14 2.51 -6.64
N ALA A 19 -4.95 2.05 -7.02
CA ALA A 19 -4.27 0.97 -6.34
C ALA A 19 -3.08 1.52 -5.57
N GLU A 20 -3.03 1.19 -4.28
CA GLU A 20 -1.87 1.40 -3.45
C GLU A 20 -1.22 0.06 -3.13
N SER A 21 0.09 0.00 -3.32
CA SER A 21 0.92 -1.13 -2.92
C SER A 21 1.98 -0.66 -1.95
N TRP A 22 2.31 -1.48 -0.97
CA TRP A 22 3.46 -1.27 -0.09
C TRP A 22 4.02 -2.59 0.38
N LEU A 23 5.30 -2.57 0.73
CA LEU A 23 5.99 -3.71 1.33
C LEU A 23 6.21 -3.42 2.81
N GLN A 24 5.91 -4.41 3.65
CA GLN A 24 6.15 -4.39 5.08
C GLN A 24 7.24 -5.42 5.41
N LEU A 25 8.27 -4.99 6.12
CA LEU A 25 9.27 -5.87 6.74
C LEU A 25 9.04 -5.79 8.24
N ASP A 26 8.68 -6.91 8.82
CA ASP A 26 8.71 -7.09 10.27
C ASP A 26 10.07 -7.65 10.68
N LEU A 27 10.84 -6.86 11.42
CA LEU A 27 12.16 -7.20 11.96
C LEU A 27 12.23 -6.72 13.42
N PHE A 28 12.60 -7.62 14.34
CA PHE A 28 12.81 -7.31 15.75
C PHE A 28 11.66 -6.51 16.39
N ASP A 29 10.43 -7.01 16.26
CA ASP A 29 9.19 -6.39 16.78
C ASP A 29 8.80 -5.05 16.13
N HIS A 30 9.64 -4.52 15.24
CA HIS A 30 9.35 -3.33 14.48
C HIS A 30 8.81 -3.64 13.08
N SER A 31 7.65 -3.08 12.77
CA SER A 31 7.06 -3.08 11.44
C SER A 31 7.55 -1.86 10.66
N PHE A 32 8.40 -2.08 9.65
CA PHE A 32 8.81 -1.04 8.71
C PHE A 32 7.97 -1.13 7.45
N CYS A 33 7.44 0.00 6.99
CA CYS A 33 6.71 0.12 5.72
C CYS A 33 7.55 0.89 4.71
N PHE A 34 7.82 0.30 3.55
CA PHE A 34 8.62 0.89 2.47
C PHE A 34 8.03 0.53 1.11
N TRP A 35 8.53 1.20 0.06
CA TRP A 35 8.04 1.05 -1.33
C TRP A 35 6.53 1.28 -1.47
N LYS A 36 6.01 2.28 -0.77
CA LYS A 36 4.63 2.69 -0.92
C LYS A 36 4.44 3.37 -2.28
N LYS A 37 3.69 2.74 -3.18
CA LYS A 37 3.39 3.25 -4.53
C LYS A 37 1.88 3.30 -4.75
N ARG A 38 1.38 4.48 -5.12
CA ARG A 38 0.00 4.71 -5.55
C ARG A 38 -0.05 4.87 -7.07
N ILE A 39 -0.95 4.16 -7.72
CA ILE A 39 -1.26 4.30 -9.14
C ILE A 39 -2.76 4.55 -9.31
N GLU A 40 -3.13 5.35 -10.31
CA GLU A 40 -4.52 5.54 -10.75
C GLU A 40 -4.91 4.42 -11.73
N ILE A 41 -6.14 3.92 -11.63
CA ILE A 41 -6.73 2.86 -12.46
C ILE A 41 -8.15 3.25 -12.89
#